data_AF-A0A8A2UCG0-F1
#
_entry.id   AF-A0A8A2UCG0-F1
#
_cell.length_a   1.000
_cell.length_b   1.000
_cell.length_c   1.000
_cell.angle_alpha   90.00
_cell.angle_beta   90.00
_cell.angle_gamma   90.00
#
_symmetry.space_group_name_H-M   'P 1'
#
loop_
_entity.id
_entity.type
_entity.pdbx_description
1 polymer ?
#
loop_
_entity_poly.entity_id
_entity_poly.type
_entity_poly.pdbx_seq_one_letter_code
_entity_poly.pdbx_strand_id
1 'polypeptide(L)'
;MNTTQLTPVVLATGAVLVVLTTYPYLATAIAYRDRDNGLSYILFLMGVAVWNGLFAAQVLDPSPVVKGFFFSIATLGAVLAGLGWLLFASTASSTPALPAQRTVYRLVALLAGLEIALAITNPAHALYWDIPGKTAATLAFTVIEPNVGYWLHTAFLVALFGAGSVLFGLAWRRGTDVRYTRTYALAGAATTVAIVGSNVFLAGTASIAPLIAGALTTIGWVQAQQKRYLRLPLPYRWIGNFLR
;
A
#
# COMPACT_ATOMS: atom_id res chain seq x y z
N MET A 1 26.09 14.72 8.75
CA MET A 1 25.10 14.55 7.67
C MET A 1 24.23 15.79 7.61
N ASN A 2 24.14 16.44 6.45
CA ASN A 2 23.19 17.54 6.26
C ASN A 2 21.76 16.97 6.21
N THR A 3 20.76 17.74 6.65
CA THR A 3 19.34 17.36 6.67
C THR A 3 18.81 16.87 5.31
N THR A 4 19.42 17.34 4.22
CA THR A 4 19.14 16.93 2.83
C THR A 4 19.48 15.46 2.53
N GLN A 5 20.42 14.85 3.25
CA GLN A 5 20.78 13.42 3.11
C GLN A 5 20.10 12.53 4.15
N LEU A 6 19.61 13.09 5.26
CA LEU A 6 18.92 12.33 6.32
C LEU A 6 17.55 11.83 5.87
N THR A 7 16.79 12.66 5.16
CA THR A 7 15.41 12.31 4.77
C THR A 7 15.34 11.08 3.85
N PRO A 8 16.12 10.99 2.76
CA PRO A 8 16.07 9.82 1.87
C PRO A 8 16.50 8.52 2.57
N VAL A 9 17.49 8.61 3.48
CA VAL A 9 17.96 7.46 4.26
C VAL A 9 16.87 6.97 5.21
N VAL A 10 16.25 7.86 5.99
CA VAL A 10 15.17 7.49 6.92
C VAL A 10 14.00 6.85 6.18
N LEU A 11 13.60 7.42 5.04
CA LEU A 11 12.51 6.88 4.22
C LEU A 11 12.85 5.53 3.60
N ALA A 12 14.06 5.36 3.06
CA ALA A 12 14.51 4.10 2.50
C ALA A 12 14.62 3.00 3.58
N THR A 13 15.19 3.32 4.75
CA THR A 13 15.26 2.39 5.89
C THR A 13 13.87 2.00 6.37
N GLY A 14 12.95 2.97 6.51
CA GLY A 14 11.56 2.68 6.87
C GLY A 14 10.88 1.74 5.87
N ALA A 15 11.11 1.96 4.57
CA ALA A 15 10.54 1.14 3.51
C ALA A 15 11.12 -0.29 3.52
N VAL A 16 12.42 -0.44 3.75
CA VAL A 16 13.05 -1.75 3.96
C VAL A 16 12.44 -2.47 5.17
N LEU A 17 12.19 -1.77 6.28
CA LEU A 17 11.53 -2.37 7.44
C LEU A 17 10.12 -2.86 7.10
N VAL A 18 9.33 -2.10 6.34
CA VAL A 18 8.01 -2.55 5.85
C VAL A 18 8.14 -3.84 5.02
N VAL A 19 9.11 -3.91 4.12
CA VAL A 19 9.38 -5.12 3.32
C VAL A 19 9.74 -6.30 4.21
N LEU A 20 10.62 -6.11 5.21
CA LEU A 20 10.99 -7.18 6.15
C LEU A 20 9.78 -7.67 6.97
N THR A 21 8.87 -6.78 7.36
CA THR A 21 7.63 -7.16 8.06
C THR A 21 6.64 -7.91 7.16
N THR A 22 6.82 -7.88 5.84
CA THR A 22 5.95 -8.59 4.89
C THR A 22 6.01 -10.10 5.09
N TYR A 23 7.17 -10.66 5.46
CA TYR A 23 7.35 -12.10 5.64
C TYR A 23 6.37 -12.72 6.67
N PRO A 24 6.33 -12.26 7.95
CA PRO A 24 5.36 -12.78 8.92
C PRO A 24 3.90 -12.46 8.54
N TYR A 25 3.67 -11.37 7.80
CA TYR A 25 2.33 -10.98 7.37
C TYR A 25 1.82 -11.89 6.25
N LEU A 26 2.70 -12.32 5.33
CA LEU A 26 2.36 -13.20 4.22
C LEU A 26 2.05 -14.61 4.72
N ALA A 27 2.83 -15.13 5.67
CA ALA A 27 2.53 -16.40 6.33
C ALA A 27 1.13 -16.39 6.97
N THR A 28 0.76 -15.26 7.59
CA THR A 28 -0.58 -15.08 8.17
C THR A 28 -1.65 -14.95 7.08
N ALA A 29 -1.39 -14.20 6.01
CA ALA A 29 -2.29 -14.05 4.88
C ALA A 29 -2.62 -15.38 4.20
N ILE A 30 -1.60 -16.24 3.99
CA ILE A 30 -1.76 -17.58 3.45
C ILE A 30 -2.60 -18.46 4.38
N ALA A 31 -2.36 -18.40 5.70
CA ALA A 31 -3.11 -19.17 6.68
C ALA A 31 -4.61 -18.78 6.76
N TYR A 32 -4.94 -17.54 6.38
CA TYR A 32 -6.31 -17.01 6.37
C TYR A 32 -6.86 -16.78 4.95
N ARG A 33 -6.24 -17.38 3.92
CA ARG A 33 -6.61 -17.15 2.51
C ARG A 33 -8.06 -17.49 2.18
N ASP A 34 -8.63 -18.48 2.85
CA ASP A 34 -10.01 -18.96 2.64
C ASP A 34 -11.06 -18.13 3.40
N ARG A 35 -10.65 -17.03 4.05
CA ARG A 35 -11.58 -16.05 4.63
C ARG A 35 -12.06 -15.07 3.57
N ASP A 36 -13.21 -14.45 3.84
CA ASP A 36 -13.92 -13.50 2.97
C ASP A 36 -13.02 -12.50 2.22
N ASN A 37 -11.94 -12.02 2.88
CA ASN A 37 -11.01 -11.04 2.33
C ASN A 37 -9.52 -11.48 2.36
N GLY A 38 -9.26 -12.77 2.55
CA GLY A 38 -7.89 -13.31 2.71
C GLY A 38 -7.04 -13.15 1.44
N LEU A 39 -7.59 -13.50 0.27
CA LEU A 39 -6.92 -13.31 -1.02
C LEU A 39 -6.65 -11.84 -1.35
N SER A 40 -7.61 -10.95 -1.06
CA SER A 40 -7.45 -9.51 -1.25
C SER A 40 -6.37 -8.94 -0.35
N TYR A 41 -6.25 -9.46 0.87
CA TYR A 41 -5.17 -9.09 1.79
C TYR A 41 -3.79 -9.55 1.29
N ILE A 42 -3.67 -10.72 0.65
CA ILE A 42 -2.41 -11.15 0.01
C ILE A 42 -2.03 -10.16 -1.09
N LEU A 43 -2.96 -9.82 -1.99
CA LEU A 43 -2.70 -8.86 -3.06
C LEU A 43 -2.27 -7.50 -2.48
N PHE A 44 -2.98 -7.02 -1.46
CA PHE A 44 -2.65 -5.78 -0.77
C PHE A 44 -1.23 -5.80 -0.21
N LEU A 45 -0.90 -6.85 0.53
CA LEU A 45 0.39 -7.03 1.17
C LEU A 45 1.53 -7.08 0.14
N MET A 46 1.35 -7.83 -0.95
CA MET A 46 2.33 -7.92 -2.04
C MET A 46 2.52 -6.56 -2.72
N GLY A 47 1.43 -5.84 -2.99
CA GLY A 47 1.49 -4.49 -3.54
C GLY A 47 2.27 -3.53 -2.64
N VAL A 48 2.00 -3.54 -1.33
CA VAL A 48 2.73 -2.71 -0.35
C VAL A 48 4.22 -3.08 -0.29
N ALA A 49 4.55 -4.37 -0.36
CA ALA A 49 5.93 -4.84 -0.37
C ALA A 49 6.69 -4.40 -1.63
N VAL A 50 6.09 -4.56 -2.81
CA VAL A 50 6.66 -4.09 -4.08
C VAL A 50 6.80 -2.56 -4.05
N TRP A 51 5.78 -1.84 -3.59
CA TRP A 51 5.82 -0.39 -3.52
C TRP A 51 6.97 0.11 -2.64
N ASN A 52 7.10 -0.43 -1.42
CA ASN A 52 8.16 -0.03 -0.48
C ASN A 52 9.54 -0.51 -0.92
N GLY A 53 9.67 -1.76 -1.37
CA GLY A 53 10.97 -2.32 -1.78
C GLY A 53 11.57 -1.59 -2.96
N LEU A 54 10.75 -1.28 -3.96
CA LEU A 54 11.21 -0.60 -5.17
C LEU A 54 11.37 0.90 -4.94
N PHE A 55 10.59 1.50 -4.03
CA PHE A 55 10.85 2.84 -3.52
C PHE A 55 12.21 2.93 -2.84
N ALA A 56 12.55 1.99 -1.95
CA ALA A 56 13.87 1.94 -1.32
C ALA A 56 15.00 1.66 -2.32
N ALA A 57 14.78 0.77 -3.30
CA ALA A 57 15.79 0.41 -4.29
C ALA A 57 16.30 1.60 -5.13
N GLN A 58 15.53 2.68 -5.25
CA GLN A 58 15.97 3.90 -5.91
C GLN A 58 17.24 4.50 -5.30
N VAL A 59 17.52 4.31 -4.01
CA VAL A 59 18.73 4.89 -3.38
C VAL A 59 20.00 4.06 -3.59
N LEU A 60 19.90 2.91 -4.29
CA LEU A 60 21.02 2.00 -4.49
C LEU A 60 21.98 2.45 -5.61
N ASP A 61 21.48 3.19 -6.59
CA ASP A 61 22.24 3.59 -7.78
C ASP A 61 22.05 5.09 -8.07
N PRO A 62 23.12 5.84 -8.40
CA PRO A 62 23.00 7.26 -8.76
C PRO A 62 22.42 7.51 -10.16
N SER A 63 22.39 6.50 -11.04
CA SER A 63 21.92 6.60 -12.42
C SER A 63 20.42 6.96 -12.49
N PRO A 64 20.04 8.08 -13.15
CA PRO A 64 18.64 8.46 -13.31
C PRO A 64 17.79 7.38 -13.99
N VAL A 65 18.39 6.62 -14.91
CA VAL A 65 17.70 5.52 -15.62
C VAL A 65 17.34 4.40 -14.65
N VAL A 66 18.26 4.01 -13.78
CA VAL A 66 18.05 2.95 -12.78
C VAL A 66 17.02 3.40 -11.74
N LYS A 67 17.12 4.64 -11.25
CA LYS A 67 16.12 5.22 -10.34
C LYS A 67 14.72 5.28 -10.98
N GLY A 68 14.66 5.70 -12.25
CA GLY A 68 13.43 5.72 -13.04
C GLY A 68 12.77 4.36 -13.22
N PHE A 69 13.58 3.34 -13.47
CA PHE A 69 13.12 1.96 -13.55
C PHE A 69 12.48 1.49 -12.24
N PHE A 70 13.19 1.68 -11.11
CA PHE A 70 12.65 1.32 -9.80
C PHE A 70 11.42 2.13 -9.42
N PHE A 71 11.39 3.42 -9.74
CA PHE A 71 10.21 4.27 -9.58
C PHE A 71 9.01 3.74 -10.37
N SER A 72 9.20 3.37 -11.64
CA SER A 72 8.14 2.81 -12.49
C SER A 72 7.54 1.54 -11.86
N ILE A 73 8.37 0.62 -11.39
CA ILE A 73 7.87 -0.60 -10.72
C ILE A 73 7.24 -0.28 -9.36
N ALA A 74 7.75 0.71 -8.62
CA ALA A 74 7.14 1.17 -7.37
C ALA A 74 5.71 1.71 -7.61
N THR A 75 5.45 2.42 -8.71
CA THR A 75 4.09 2.86 -9.08
C THR A 75 3.15 1.68 -9.39
N LEU A 76 3.65 0.61 -10.01
CA LEU A 76 2.90 -0.64 -10.15
C LEU A 76 2.55 -1.24 -8.78
N GLY A 77 3.51 -1.28 -7.86
CA GLY A 77 3.28 -1.72 -6.48
C GLY A 77 2.18 -0.91 -5.80
N ALA A 78 2.17 0.41 -5.99
CA ALA A 78 1.14 1.30 -5.46
C ALA A 78 -0.26 0.97 -6.00
N VAL A 79 -0.39 0.69 -7.29
CA VAL A 79 -1.66 0.29 -7.92
C VAL A 79 -2.14 -1.03 -7.34
N LEU A 80 -1.27 -2.04 -7.23
CA LEU A 80 -1.62 -3.34 -6.63
C LEU A 80 -2.02 -3.18 -5.15
N ALA A 81 -1.35 -2.29 -4.41
CA ALA A 81 -1.71 -1.97 -3.04
C ALA A 81 -3.09 -1.31 -2.96
N GLY A 82 -3.36 -0.29 -3.78
CA GLY A 82 -4.66 0.37 -3.83
C GLY A 82 -5.79 -0.61 -4.19
N LEU A 83 -5.56 -1.46 -5.20
CA LEU A 83 -6.50 -2.51 -5.60
C LEU A 83 -6.77 -3.50 -4.47
N GLY A 84 -5.70 -4.06 -3.90
CA GLY A 84 -5.79 -5.01 -2.80
C GLY A 84 -6.52 -4.42 -1.60
N TRP A 85 -6.27 -3.15 -1.28
CA TRP A 85 -6.95 -2.42 -0.22
C TRP A 85 -8.45 -2.25 -0.48
N LEU A 86 -8.83 -1.79 -1.67
CA LEU A 86 -10.24 -1.66 -2.04
C LEU A 86 -10.96 -3.01 -1.97
N LEU A 87 -10.36 -4.06 -2.54
CA LEU A 87 -10.91 -5.41 -2.51
C LEU A 87 -11.02 -5.92 -1.07
N PHE A 88 -9.99 -5.70 -0.26
CA PHE A 88 -9.98 -6.07 1.16
C PHE A 88 -11.11 -5.38 1.94
N ALA A 89 -11.32 -4.08 1.69
CA ALA A 89 -12.36 -3.30 2.31
C ALA A 89 -13.76 -3.69 1.83
N SER A 90 -13.96 -3.95 0.54
CA SER A 90 -15.27 -4.26 -0.05
C SER A 90 -15.74 -5.70 0.13
N THR A 91 -14.81 -6.62 0.41
CA THR A 91 -15.12 -8.04 0.69
C THR A 91 -15.15 -8.36 2.18
N ALA A 92 -14.79 -7.41 3.06
CA ALA A 92 -14.91 -7.61 4.48
C ALA A 92 -16.39 -7.75 4.88
N SER A 93 -16.74 -8.78 5.64
CA SER A 93 -18.10 -8.98 6.17
C SER A 93 -18.59 -7.85 7.09
N SER A 94 -17.70 -6.96 7.54
CA SER A 94 -18.03 -5.80 8.37
C SER A 94 -18.40 -4.55 7.58
N THR A 95 -18.21 -4.50 6.27
CA THR A 95 -18.42 -3.30 5.45
C THR A 95 -19.67 -3.42 4.57
N PRO A 96 -20.27 -2.30 4.15
CA PRO A 96 -21.35 -2.34 3.17
C PRO A 96 -20.84 -2.88 1.83
N ALA A 97 -21.67 -3.70 1.17
CA ALA A 97 -21.38 -4.13 -0.19
C ALA A 97 -21.35 -2.94 -1.15
N LEU A 98 -20.46 -3.00 -2.15
CA LEU A 98 -20.43 -2.02 -3.22
C LEU A 98 -21.66 -2.16 -4.14
N PRO A 99 -22.32 -1.05 -4.52
CA PRO A 99 -23.36 -1.08 -5.53
C PRO A 99 -22.76 -1.56 -6.86
N ALA A 100 -23.48 -2.40 -7.60
CA ALA A 100 -23.03 -2.97 -8.87
C ALA A 100 -21.61 -3.62 -8.81
N GLN A 101 -21.30 -4.33 -7.72
CA GLN A 101 -19.98 -4.92 -7.42
C GLN A 101 -19.25 -5.55 -8.62
N ARG A 102 -19.95 -6.31 -9.47
CA ARG A 102 -19.34 -6.98 -10.64
C ARG A 102 -18.81 -5.97 -11.64
N THR A 103 -19.58 -4.92 -11.91
CA THR A 103 -19.19 -3.85 -12.84
C THR A 103 -18.05 -3.02 -12.25
N VAL A 104 -18.13 -2.67 -10.97
CA VAL A 104 -17.08 -1.90 -10.27
C VAL A 104 -15.76 -2.66 -10.27
N TYR A 105 -15.75 -3.95 -9.91
CA TYR A 105 -14.53 -4.74 -9.91
C TYR A 105 -13.92 -4.91 -11.30
N ARG A 106 -14.74 -5.13 -12.33
CA ARG A 106 -14.27 -5.20 -13.73
C ARG A 106 -13.66 -3.88 -14.18
N LEU A 107 -14.35 -2.76 -13.92
CA LEU A 107 -13.87 -1.43 -14.28
C LEU A 107 -12.55 -1.12 -13.58
N VAL A 108 -12.49 -1.33 -12.27
CA VAL A 108 -11.31 -1.04 -11.46
C VAL A 108 -10.13 -1.92 -11.86
N ALA A 109 -10.35 -3.21 -12.12
CA ALA A 109 -9.31 -4.11 -12.62
C ALA A 109 -8.81 -3.70 -14.02
N LEU A 110 -9.71 -3.30 -14.92
CA LEU A 110 -9.37 -2.79 -16.25
C LEU A 110 -8.52 -1.51 -16.15
N LEU A 111 -8.98 -0.54 -15.35
CA LEU A 111 -8.28 0.73 -15.14
C LEU A 111 -6.89 0.49 -14.54
N ALA A 112 -6.76 -0.39 -13.55
CA ALA A 112 -5.47 -0.73 -12.98
C ALA A 112 -4.53 -1.44 -13.98
N GLY A 113 -5.06 -2.34 -14.80
CA GLY A 113 -4.30 -2.98 -15.87
C GLY A 113 -3.80 -1.97 -16.89
N LEU A 114 -4.65 -1.03 -17.30
CA LEU A 114 -4.32 0.06 -18.21
C LEU A 114 -3.25 1.00 -17.59
N GLU A 115 -3.45 1.40 -16.34
CA GLU A 115 -2.51 2.23 -15.59
C GLU A 115 -1.13 1.58 -15.50
N ILE A 116 -1.08 0.29 -15.16
CA ILE A 116 0.18 -0.46 -15.10
C ILE A 116 0.85 -0.52 -16.47
N ALA A 117 0.09 -0.84 -17.53
CA ALA A 117 0.62 -0.95 -18.88
C ALA A 117 1.22 0.39 -19.34
N LEU A 118 0.46 1.48 -19.20
CA LEU A 118 0.90 2.82 -19.61
C LEU A 118 2.07 3.33 -18.75
N ALA A 119 2.09 3.05 -17.44
CA ALA A 119 3.20 3.44 -16.58
C ALA A 119 4.51 2.71 -16.94
N ILE A 120 4.44 1.40 -17.23
CA ILE A 120 5.61 0.62 -17.67
C ILE A 120 6.11 1.09 -19.04
N THR A 121 5.19 1.38 -19.97
CA THR A 121 5.55 1.84 -21.31
C THR A 121 5.86 3.33 -21.38
N ASN A 122 5.87 4.03 -20.23
CA ASN A 122 6.12 5.46 -20.18
C ASN A 122 7.38 5.92 -20.95
N PRO A 123 8.51 5.18 -20.97
CA PRO A 123 9.67 5.56 -21.79
C PRO A 123 9.38 5.72 -23.29
N ALA A 124 8.32 5.10 -23.82
CA ALA A 124 7.95 5.18 -25.23
C ALA A 124 7.07 6.40 -25.58
N HIS A 125 6.39 7.00 -24.60
CA HIS A 125 5.36 8.02 -24.86
C HIS A 125 5.35 9.21 -23.89
N ALA A 126 6.14 9.18 -22.80
CA ALA A 126 6.27 10.26 -21.82
C ALA A 126 4.94 10.79 -21.25
N LEU A 127 3.91 9.93 -21.17
CA LEU A 127 2.55 10.35 -20.78
C LEU A 127 2.45 10.64 -19.28
N TYR A 128 3.20 9.91 -18.48
CA TYR A 128 3.13 9.98 -17.03
C TYR A 128 4.16 10.96 -16.49
N TRP A 129 5.42 10.81 -16.88
CA TRP A 129 6.49 11.65 -16.38
C TRP A 129 7.69 11.68 -17.32
N ASP A 130 8.48 12.72 -17.18
CA ASP A 130 9.83 12.81 -17.73
C ASP A 130 10.87 12.75 -16.60
N ILE A 131 12.02 12.15 -16.90
CA ILE A 131 13.15 12.09 -15.96
C ILE A 131 14.23 13.03 -16.47
N PRO A 132 14.41 14.22 -15.86
CA PRO A 132 15.46 15.13 -16.28
C PRO A 132 16.82 14.44 -16.10
N GLY A 133 17.57 14.31 -17.20
CA GLY A 133 18.79 13.49 -17.31
C GLY A 133 20.00 13.96 -16.50
N LYS A 134 19.81 14.78 -15.46
CA LYS A 134 20.87 15.19 -14.55
C LYS A 134 21.13 14.07 -13.55
N THR A 135 22.40 13.75 -13.33
CA THR A 135 22.82 12.81 -12.29
C THR A 135 22.28 13.25 -10.93
N ALA A 136 21.43 12.42 -10.32
CA ALA A 136 20.98 12.63 -8.96
C ALA A 136 22.07 12.18 -7.99
N ALA A 137 22.14 12.80 -6.81
CA ALA A 137 23.00 12.30 -5.74
C ALA A 137 22.66 10.82 -5.42
N THR A 138 23.66 10.01 -5.10
CA THR A 138 23.49 8.57 -4.83
C THR A 138 22.38 8.30 -3.79
N LEU A 139 22.37 9.09 -2.71
CA LEU A 139 21.39 9.02 -1.61
C LEU A 139 20.17 9.94 -1.82
N ALA A 140 19.62 10.00 -3.01
CA ALA A 140 18.40 10.75 -3.32
C ALA A 140 17.40 9.88 -4.11
N PHE A 141 16.12 10.21 -4.03
CA PHE A 141 15.09 9.60 -4.89
C PHE A 141 15.13 10.20 -6.29
N THR A 142 14.47 9.55 -7.25
CA THR A 142 14.33 10.13 -8.58
C THR A 142 13.59 11.45 -8.50
N VAL A 143 13.98 12.43 -9.30
CA VAL A 143 13.17 13.63 -9.56
C VAL A 143 12.46 13.37 -10.89
N ILE A 144 11.16 13.67 -10.93
CA ILE A 144 10.38 13.58 -12.16
C ILE A 144 9.75 14.93 -12.48
N GLU A 145 9.49 15.15 -13.75
CA GLU A 145 8.58 16.18 -14.23
C GLU A 145 7.23 15.50 -14.51
N PRO A 146 6.21 15.71 -13.65
CA PRO A 146 4.95 14.98 -13.76
C PRO A 146 4.07 15.53 -14.90
N ASN A 147 3.62 14.64 -15.78
CA ASN A 147 2.66 14.91 -16.85
C ASN A 147 1.25 14.45 -16.45
N VAL A 148 0.28 14.63 -17.35
CA VAL A 148 -1.16 14.35 -17.10
C VAL A 148 -1.39 12.93 -16.60
N GLY A 149 -0.67 11.93 -17.14
CA GLY A 149 -0.81 10.53 -16.72
C GLY A 149 -0.45 10.31 -15.25
N TYR A 150 0.55 11.01 -14.72
CA TYR A 150 0.92 10.91 -13.30
C TYR A 150 -0.14 11.48 -12.35
N TRP A 151 -0.82 12.55 -12.76
CA TRP A 151 -1.92 13.10 -11.98
C TRP A 151 -3.16 12.21 -12.02
N LEU A 152 -3.45 11.58 -13.16
CA LEU A 152 -4.50 10.56 -13.27
C LEU A 152 -4.18 9.34 -12.39
N HIS A 153 -2.94 8.86 -12.41
CA HIS A 153 -2.46 7.81 -11.53
C HIS A 153 -2.66 8.18 -10.04
N THR A 154 -2.27 9.40 -9.66
CA THR A 154 -2.43 9.90 -8.29
C THR A 154 -3.91 9.95 -7.89
N ALA A 155 -4.78 10.47 -8.76
CA ALA A 155 -6.22 10.51 -8.53
C ALA A 155 -6.82 9.10 -8.42
N PHE A 156 -6.34 8.15 -9.22
CA PHE A 156 -6.74 6.76 -9.15
C PHE A 156 -6.37 6.11 -7.82
N LEU A 157 -5.13 6.29 -7.34
CA LEU A 157 -4.71 5.81 -6.01
C LEU A 157 -5.54 6.44 -4.89
N VAL A 158 -5.81 7.75 -4.96
CA VAL A 158 -6.68 8.45 -4.00
C VAL A 158 -8.09 7.86 -4.01
N ALA A 159 -8.64 7.53 -5.18
CA ALA A 159 -9.95 6.90 -5.28
C ALA A 159 -9.95 5.50 -4.65
N LEU A 160 -8.92 4.68 -4.91
CA LEU A 160 -8.81 3.31 -4.36
C LEU A 160 -8.66 3.32 -2.83
N PHE A 161 -7.69 4.07 -2.30
CA PHE A 161 -7.46 4.18 -0.86
C PHE A 161 -8.61 4.89 -0.14
N GLY A 162 -9.15 5.95 -0.75
CA GLY A 162 -10.30 6.70 -0.24
C GLY A 162 -11.56 5.84 -0.17
N ALA A 163 -11.89 5.10 -1.24
CA ALA A 163 -13.06 4.23 -1.26
C ALA A 163 -13.00 3.15 -0.18
N GLY A 164 -11.86 2.48 -0.01
CA GLY A 164 -11.69 1.50 1.08
C GLY A 164 -11.85 2.13 2.47
N SER A 165 -11.32 3.35 2.65
CA SER A 165 -11.46 4.11 3.91
C SER A 165 -12.91 4.51 4.19
N VAL A 166 -13.66 4.91 3.16
CA VAL A 166 -15.09 5.23 3.25
C VAL A 166 -15.90 4.00 3.62
N LEU A 167 -15.62 2.83 3.03
CA LEU A 167 -16.32 1.58 3.37
C LEU A 167 -16.15 1.23 4.85
N PHE A 168 -14.94 1.29 5.38
CA PHE A 168 -14.69 1.10 6.81
C PHE A 168 -15.27 2.24 7.67
N GLY A 169 -15.26 3.48 7.18
CA GLY A 169 -15.89 4.62 7.87
C GLY A 169 -17.41 4.47 8.01
N LEU A 170 -18.08 3.96 6.97
CA LEU A 170 -19.51 3.65 6.99
C LEU A 170 -19.82 2.50 7.95
N ALA A 171 -19.00 1.45 7.95
CA ALA A 171 -19.11 0.35 8.92
C ALA A 171 -18.97 0.85 10.37
N TRP A 172 -18.01 1.73 10.62
CA TRP A 172 -17.82 2.35 11.94
C TRP A 172 -19.04 3.18 12.35
N ARG A 173 -19.57 4.03 11.46
CA ARG A 173 -20.77 4.84 11.73
C ARG A 173 -22.01 4.00 12.04
N ARG A 174 -22.13 2.81 11.44
CA ARG A 174 -23.25 1.88 11.68
C ARG A 174 -23.11 1.09 12.98
N GLY A 175 -22.05 1.32 13.77
CA GLY A 175 -21.81 0.58 15.01
C GLY A 175 -21.45 -0.89 14.77
N THR A 176 -20.97 -1.25 13.57
CA THR A 176 -20.51 -2.61 13.28
C THR A 176 -19.24 -2.86 14.09
N ASP A 177 -19.38 -3.52 15.24
CA ASP A 177 -18.33 -3.62 16.26
C ASP A 177 -17.30 -4.69 15.92
N VAL A 178 -16.52 -4.43 14.87
CA VAL A 178 -15.27 -5.13 14.61
C VAL A 178 -14.14 -4.24 15.09
N ARG A 179 -13.38 -4.74 16.07
CA ARG A 179 -12.32 -4.07 16.85
C ARG A 179 -11.34 -3.18 16.06
N TYR A 180 -11.21 -3.37 14.74
CA TYR A 180 -10.26 -2.66 13.87
C TYR A 180 -10.88 -1.77 12.79
N THR A 181 -12.21 -1.72 12.66
CA THR A 181 -12.91 -0.94 11.62
C THR A 181 -12.50 0.54 11.65
N ARG A 182 -12.47 1.15 12.84
CA ARG A 182 -12.01 2.54 13.01
C ARG A 182 -10.57 2.73 12.57
N THR A 183 -9.69 1.82 12.98
CA THR A 183 -8.25 1.90 12.69
C THR A 183 -8.00 1.78 11.19
N TYR A 184 -8.70 0.87 10.49
CA TYR A 184 -8.65 0.77 9.03
C TYR A 184 -9.13 2.04 8.33
N ALA A 185 -10.24 2.63 8.76
CA ALA A 185 -10.76 3.86 8.18
C ALA A 185 -9.76 5.02 8.32
N LEU A 186 -9.19 5.19 9.53
CA LEU A 186 -8.23 6.26 9.80
C LEU A 186 -6.89 6.05 9.09
N ALA A 187 -6.35 4.83 9.11
CA ALA A 187 -5.08 4.52 8.46
C ALA A 187 -5.19 4.63 6.94
N GLY A 188 -6.30 4.18 6.33
CA GLY A 188 -6.53 4.35 4.90
C GLY A 188 -6.71 5.82 4.50
N ALA A 189 -7.39 6.61 5.33
CA ALA A 189 -7.51 8.05 5.13
C ALA A 189 -6.14 8.73 5.24
N ALA A 190 -5.30 8.32 6.21
CA ALA A 190 -3.93 8.81 6.34
C ALA A 190 -3.07 8.45 5.11
N THR A 191 -3.20 7.23 4.56
CA THR A 191 -2.53 6.86 3.31
C THR A 191 -2.98 7.75 2.15
N THR A 192 -4.29 8.03 2.05
CA THR A 192 -4.86 8.90 1.01
C THR A 192 -4.30 10.33 1.12
N VAL A 193 -4.29 10.90 2.32
CA VAL A 193 -3.71 12.22 2.59
C VAL A 193 -2.21 12.24 2.29
N ALA A 194 -1.49 11.18 2.64
CA ALA A 194 -0.08 11.05 2.35
C ALA A 194 0.22 10.98 0.84
N ILE A 195 -0.61 10.29 0.06
CA ILE A 195 -0.51 10.27 -1.40
C ILE A 195 -0.67 11.69 -1.95
N VAL A 196 -1.71 12.41 -1.53
CA VAL A 196 -1.92 13.79 -2.01
C VAL A 196 -0.79 14.71 -1.55
N GLY A 197 -0.45 14.69 -0.26
CA GLY A 197 0.57 15.56 0.33
C GLY A 197 1.94 15.34 -0.31
N SER A 198 2.41 14.09 -0.39
CA SER A 198 3.71 13.80 -1.00
C SER A 198 3.77 14.21 -2.48
N ASN A 199 2.67 14.05 -3.23
CA ASN A 199 2.65 14.43 -4.65
C ASN A 199 2.51 15.94 -4.89
N VAL A 200 1.80 16.67 -4.03
CA VAL A 200 1.67 18.15 -4.14
C VAL A 200 2.97 18.85 -3.77
N PHE A 201 3.66 18.39 -2.73
CA PHE A 201 4.89 19.05 -2.26
C PHE A 201 6.14 18.61 -3.03
N LEU A 202 6.20 17.33 -3.44
CA LEU A 202 7.44 16.67 -3.83
C LEU A 202 7.18 15.52 -4.83
N ALA A 203 6.49 15.80 -5.94
CA ALA A 203 6.14 14.83 -6.98
C ALA A 203 7.33 13.93 -7.39
N GLY A 204 7.11 12.61 -7.37
CA GLY A 204 8.07 11.58 -7.73
C GLY A 204 9.29 11.41 -6.82
N THR A 205 9.45 12.24 -5.77
CA THR A 205 10.62 12.22 -4.89
C THR A 205 10.32 11.56 -3.53
N ALA A 206 10.59 12.24 -2.42
CA ALA A 206 10.38 11.73 -1.07
C ALA A 206 8.89 11.58 -0.76
N SER A 207 8.42 10.34 -0.66
CA SER A 207 7.03 10.02 -0.30
C SER A 207 6.96 9.24 1.01
N ILE A 208 6.03 9.64 1.88
CA ILE A 208 5.70 8.91 3.11
C ILE A 208 4.52 7.95 2.93
N ALA A 209 3.80 8.05 1.80
CA ALA A 209 2.65 7.21 1.51
C ALA A 209 2.94 5.69 1.54
N PRO A 210 4.07 5.18 0.99
CA PRO A 210 4.39 3.75 1.05
C PRO A 210 4.51 3.25 2.49
N LEU A 211 5.12 4.05 3.38
CA LEU A 211 5.33 3.72 4.78
C LEU A 211 4.00 3.65 5.55
N ILE A 212 3.11 4.63 5.31
CA ILE A 212 1.79 4.68 5.94
C ILE A 212 0.92 3.50 5.45
N ALA A 213 1.02 3.12 4.17
CA ALA A 213 0.36 1.91 3.67
C ALA A 213 0.86 0.63 4.36
N GLY A 214 2.12 0.59 4.83
CA GLY A 214 2.65 -0.48 5.67
C GLY A 214 1.90 -0.67 6.99
N ALA A 215 1.39 0.42 7.60
CA ALA A 215 0.62 0.30 8.85
C ALA A 215 -0.71 -0.46 8.65
N LEU A 216 -1.33 -0.35 7.47
CA LEU A 216 -2.55 -1.08 7.14
C LEU A 216 -2.34 -2.60 7.10
N THR A 217 -1.19 -3.05 6.61
CA THR A 217 -0.85 -4.48 6.62
C THR A 217 -0.54 -4.94 8.05
N THR A 218 0.11 -4.11 8.86
CA THR A 218 0.27 -4.42 10.30
C THR A 218 -1.07 -4.61 11.02
N ILE A 219 -2.07 -3.76 10.77
CA ILE A 219 -3.40 -3.90 11.37
C ILE A 219 -4.04 -5.23 10.95
N GLY A 220 -3.97 -5.59 9.67
CA GLY A 220 -4.44 -6.88 9.14
C GLY A 220 -3.82 -8.08 9.83
N TRP A 221 -2.50 -8.05 10.00
CA TRP A 221 -1.76 -9.09 10.72
C TRP A 221 -2.17 -9.20 12.20
N VAL A 222 -2.23 -8.08 12.94
CA VAL A 222 -2.63 -8.08 14.35
C VAL A 222 -4.05 -8.62 14.52
N GLN A 223 -4.97 -8.23 13.65
CA GLN A 223 -6.34 -8.75 13.65
C GLN A 223 -6.37 -10.28 13.45
N ALA A 224 -5.61 -10.78 12.48
CA ALA A 224 -5.56 -12.20 12.17
C ALA A 224 -4.96 -13.01 13.34
N GLN A 225 -3.88 -12.53 13.96
CA GLN A 225 -3.26 -13.14 15.13
C GLN A 225 -4.26 -13.23 16.30
N GLN A 226 -4.96 -12.15 16.63
CA GLN A 226 -5.95 -12.18 17.73
C GLN A 226 -7.08 -13.18 17.48
N LYS A 227 -7.57 -13.27 16.24
CA LYS A 227 -8.57 -14.29 15.87
C LYS A 227 -8.01 -15.72 15.96
N ARG A 228 -6.69 -15.93 15.76
CA ARG A 228 -6.01 -17.22 15.97
C ARG A 228 -6.02 -17.62 17.44
N TYR A 229 -5.62 -16.70 18.33
CA TYR A 229 -5.56 -16.96 19.77
C TYR A 229 -6.94 -17.13 20.40
N LEU A 230 -7.98 -16.45 19.88
CA LEU A 230 -9.36 -16.61 20.33
C LEU A 230 -10.04 -17.89 19.81
N ARG A 231 -9.47 -18.56 18.80
CA ARG A 231 -10.00 -19.80 18.20
C ARG A 231 -9.15 -21.04 18.51
N LEU A 232 -8.10 -20.90 19.32
CA LEU A 232 -7.54 -22.09 19.96
C LEU A 232 -8.69 -22.73 20.75
N PRO A 233 -9.01 -24.02 20.54
CA PRO A 233 -9.89 -24.71 21.46
C PRO A 233 -9.31 -24.59 22.88
N LEU A 234 -10.09 -24.97 23.88
CA LEU A 234 -9.74 -24.86 25.28
C LEU A 234 -8.71 -25.88 25.84
N PRO A 235 -7.86 -26.67 25.13
CA PRO A 235 -7.00 -27.60 25.84
C PRO A 235 -5.71 -26.96 26.41
N TYR A 236 -5.38 -25.72 26.06
CA TYR A 236 -4.13 -25.07 26.51
C TYR A 236 -4.27 -24.15 27.74
N ARG A 237 -5.42 -24.15 28.43
CA ARG A 237 -5.53 -23.50 29.76
C ARG A 237 -4.61 -24.14 30.81
N TRP A 238 -4.21 -25.40 30.61
CA TRP A 238 -3.35 -26.12 31.55
C TRP A 238 -1.91 -25.60 31.59
N ILE A 239 -1.39 -24.98 30.53
CA ILE A 239 -0.02 -24.42 30.54
C ILE A 239 0.04 -23.15 31.40
N GLY A 240 -1.05 -22.39 31.49
CA GLY A 240 -1.12 -21.18 32.33
C GLY A 240 -1.12 -21.45 33.85
N ASN A 241 -1.45 -22.68 34.27
CA ASN A 241 -1.45 -23.07 35.69
C ASN A 241 -0.09 -23.61 36.16
N PHE A 242 0.85 -23.90 35.26
CA PHE A 242 2.21 -24.33 35.61
C PHE A 242 3.20 -23.18 35.85
N LEU A 243 2.76 -21.93 35.63
CA LEU A 243 3.56 -20.71 35.82
C LEU A 243 3.03 -19.83 36.95
N ARG A 244 2.34 -20.42 37.92
CA ARG A 244 2.05 -19.79 39.23
C ARG A 244 2.70 -20.58 40.34
#